data_AF-A0A2I1H4E4-F1
#
_entry.id   AF-A0A2I1H4E4-F1
#
_cell.length_a   1.000
_cell.length_b   1.000
_cell.length_c   1.000
_cell.angle_alpha   90.00
_cell.angle_beta   90.00
_cell.angle_gamma   90.00
#
_symmetry.space_group_name_H-M   'P 1'
#
loop_
_entity.id
_entity.type
_entity.pdbx_description
1 polymer ?
#
loop_
_entity_poly.entity_id
_entity_poly.type
_entity_poly.pdbx_seq_one_letter_code
_entity_poly.pdbx_strand_id
1 'polypeptide(L)'
;MQIFYEDGRIGRIGDGKGGRECTISDLDEFSKYIIAVNLKFGRGLLCGIEFIFSDGKTTGTLGDHPNACKIIEEIRIGPFGNHNEFRLSGIIGGGGKIIGNDHGENVAHIAFYFQYVQDI
;
A
#
# COMPACT_ATOMS: atom_id res chain seq x y z
N MET A 1 -1.69 6.11 -6.29
CA MET A 1 -0.48 5.27 -6.07
C MET A 1 0.14 4.92 -7.41
N GLN A 2 1.47 5.01 -7.51
CA GLN A 2 2.23 4.55 -8.67
C GLN A 2 3.24 3.50 -8.20
N ILE A 3 3.42 2.44 -9.00
CA ILE A 3 4.29 1.31 -8.69
C ILE A 3 5.24 1.15 -9.86
N PHE A 4 6.54 1.12 -9.60
CA PHE A 4 7.59 0.97 -10.61
C PHE A 4 8.26 -0.38 -10.40
N TYR A 5 8.24 -1.24 -11.42
CA TYR A 5 8.84 -2.56 -11.39
C TYR A 5 10.23 -2.54 -12.03
N GLU A 6 11.09 -3.48 -11.63
CA GLU A 6 12.46 -3.61 -12.14
C GLU A 6 12.52 -3.80 -13.66
N ASP A 7 11.51 -4.47 -14.24
CA ASP A 7 11.38 -4.68 -15.69
C ASP A 7 10.84 -3.45 -16.45
N GLY A 8 10.72 -2.31 -15.78
CA GLY A 8 10.25 -1.06 -16.35
C GLY A 8 8.73 -0.93 -16.47
N ARG A 9 7.95 -1.94 -16.07
CA ARG A 9 6.49 -1.80 -15.99
C ARG A 9 6.10 -0.77 -14.93
N ILE A 10 5.01 -0.05 -15.19
CA ILE A 10 4.46 0.94 -14.27
C ILE A 10 2.99 0.62 -14.00
N GLY A 11 2.66 0.38 -12.73
CA GLY A 11 1.29 0.27 -12.24
C GLY A 11 0.77 1.61 -11.74
N ARG A 12 -0.51 1.91 -11.97
CA ARG A 12 -1.18 3.09 -11.41
C ARG A 12 -2.52 2.69 -10.80
N ILE A 13 -2.76 3.12 -9.57
CA ILE A 13 -4.05 2.98 -8.87
C ILE A 13 -4.54 4.38 -8.49
N GLY A 14 -5.74 4.73 -8.97
CA GLY A 14 -6.33 6.07 -8.85
C GLY A 14 -5.83 7.07 -9.89
N ASP A 15 -6.41 8.27 -9.88
CA ASP A 15 -6.15 9.30 -10.90
C ASP A 15 -4.92 10.17 -10.61
N GLY A 16 -4.32 10.04 -9.42
CA GLY A 16 -3.09 10.72 -8.98
C GLY A 16 -3.19 12.25 -8.96
N LYS A 17 -4.38 12.83 -8.82
CA LYS A 17 -4.58 14.29 -8.82
C LYS A 17 -4.61 14.94 -7.43
N GLY A 18 -4.37 14.18 -6.36
CA GLY A 18 -4.43 14.69 -4.98
C GLY A 18 -3.45 14.00 -4.03
N GLY A 19 -3.32 14.59 -2.83
CA GLY A 19 -2.42 14.13 -1.78
C GLY A 19 -1.00 14.68 -1.85
N ARG A 20 -0.15 14.27 -0.91
CA ARG A 20 1.29 14.54 -0.91
C ARG A 20 2.01 13.32 -1.48
N GLU A 21 2.97 13.55 -2.37
CA GLU A 21 3.83 12.50 -2.87
C GLU A 21 4.77 11.99 -1.77
N CYS A 22 4.80 10.67 -1.59
CA CYS A 22 5.74 9.96 -0.74
C CYS A 22 6.32 8.80 -1.54
N THR A 23 7.64 8.78 -1.69
CA THR A 23 8.34 7.74 -2.45
C THR A 23 8.98 6.74 -1.50
N ILE A 24 8.72 5.46 -1.76
CA ILE A 24 9.43 4.34 -1.15
C ILE A 24 10.34 3.80 -2.25
N SER A 25 11.66 3.86 -2.04
CA SER A 25 12.69 3.44 -2.99
C SER A 25 13.60 2.39 -2.37
N ASP A 26 14.56 1.92 -3.18
CA ASP A 26 15.64 1.02 -2.75
C ASP A 26 15.08 -0.28 -2.15
N LEU A 27 13.98 -0.76 -2.73
CA LEU A 27 13.38 -2.04 -2.41
C LEU A 27 14.06 -3.12 -3.25
N ASP A 28 14.60 -4.13 -2.57
CA ASP A 28 15.32 -5.23 -3.18
C ASP A 28 15.24 -6.46 -2.26
N GLU A 29 15.29 -7.66 -2.85
CA GLU A 29 15.10 -8.92 -2.10
C GLU A 29 16.26 -9.25 -1.15
N PHE A 30 17.46 -8.72 -1.41
CA PHE A 30 18.66 -8.96 -0.60
C PHE A 30 18.86 -7.96 0.53
N SER A 31 18.13 -6.84 0.50
CA SER A 31 18.32 -5.74 1.44
C SER A 31 17.07 -5.42 2.23
N LYS A 32 16.02 -4.96 1.56
CA LYS A 32 14.80 -4.45 2.19
C LYS A 32 13.63 -4.65 1.25
N TYR A 33 12.64 -5.42 1.70
CA TYR A 33 11.41 -5.65 0.97
C TYR A 33 10.20 -5.52 1.88
N ILE A 34 9.02 -5.36 1.29
CA ILE A 34 7.76 -5.21 2.02
C ILE A 34 7.25 -6.61 2.37
N ILE A 35 6.95 -6.86 3.65
CA ILE A 35 6.47 -8.16 4.15
C ILE A 35 5.00 -8.15 4.54
N ALA A 36 4.46 -6.98 4.86
CA ALA A 36 3.07 -6.80 5.25
C ALA A 36 2.63 -5.35 5.04
N VAL A 37 1.32 -5.15 5.04
CA VAL A 37 0.68 -3.85 4.86
C VAL A 37 -0.43 -3.68 5.90
N ASN A 38 -0.46 -2.55 6.60
CA ASN A 38 -1.62 -2.14 7.39
C ASN A 38 -2.47 -1.19 6.53
N LEU A 39 -3.74 -1.53 6.37
CA LEU A 39 -4.74 -0.70 5.71
C LEU A 39 -5.63 -0.05 6.76
N LYS A 40 -5.91 1.24 6.58
CA LYS A 40 -6.84 1.98 7.43
C LYS A 40 -8.02 2.46 6.61
N PHE A 41 -9.21 2.02 6.98
CA PHE A 41 -10.43 2.33 6.25
C PHE A 41 -11.27 3.37 7.00
N GLY A 42 -11.85 4.28 6.22
CA GLY A 42 -12.91 5.18 6.67
C GLY A 42 -14.27 4.73 6.14
N ARG A 43 -15.22 5.67 6.06
CA ARG A 43 -16.52 5.42 5.42
C ARG A 43 -16.37 5.21 3.90
N GLY A 44 -16.16 3.96 3.51
CA GLY A 44 -16.19 3.50 2.12
C GLY A 44 -14.91 3.76 1.31
N LEU A 45 -13.79 4.12 1.94
CA LEU A 45 -12.51 4.34 1.27
C LEU A 45 -11.32 3.84 2.09
N LEU A 46 -10.24 3.49 1.39
CA LEU A 46 -8.91 3.40 1.96
C LEU A 46 -8.38 4.82 2.26
N CYS A 47 -8.14 5.11 3.53
CA CYS A 47 -7.66 6.41 4.00
C CYS A 47 -6.19 6.40 4.35
N GLY A 48 -5.69 5.27 4.83
CA GLY A 48 -4.30 5.12 5.25
C GLY A 48 -3.72 3.81 4.75
N ILE A 49 -2.46 3.84 4.35
CA ILE A 49 -1.66 2.65 4.11
C ILE A 49 -0.31 2.78 4.81
N GLU A 50 0.11 1.74 5.50
CA GLU A 50 1.45 1.63 6.08
C GLU A 50 2.09 0.35 5.57
N PHE A 51 3.31 0.46 5.06
CA PHE A 51 4.11 -0.67 4.63
C PHE A 51 5.08 -1.08 5.73
N ILE A 52 5.14 -2.38 5.99
CA ILE A 52 6.05 -3.00 6.97
C ILE A 52 7.16 -3.71 6.19
N PHE A 53 8.40 -3.43 6.55
CA PHE A 53 9.57 -3.94 5.85
C PHE A 53 10.24 -5.12 6.57
N SER A 54 11.01 -5.92 5.83
CA SER A 54 11.77 -7.06 6.35
C SER A 54 12.80 -6.68 7.43
N ASP A 55 13.27 -5.43 7.44
CA ASP A 55 14.18 -4.88 8.47
C ASP A 55 13.47 -4.41 9.75
N GLY A 56 12.15 -4.65 9.87
CA GLY A 56 11.33 -4.27 11.01
C GLY A 56 10.91 -2.80 11.04
N LYS A 57 11.33 -1.98 10.07
CA LYS A 57 10.87 -0.59 9.95
C LYS A 57 9.53 -0.52 9.25
N THR A 58 8.87 0.64 9.36
CA THR A 58 7.65 0.94 8.61
C THR A 58 7.74 2.30 7.93
N THR A 59 6.83 2.57 7.01
CA THR A 59 6.68 3.92 6.40
C THR A 59 6.02 4.94 7.33
N GLY A 60 5.47 4.50 8.47
CA GLY A 60 4.35 5.18 9.09
C GLY A 60 3.12 5.16 8.18
N THR A 61 2.02 5.77 8.64
CA THR A 61 0.78 5.83 7.86
C THR A 61 0.85 6.90 6.77
N LEU A 62 0.59 6.50 5.52
CA LEU A 62 0.47 7.36 4.35
C LEU A 62 -1.00 7.62 4.01
N GLY A 63 -1.39 8.87 3.76
CA GLY A 63 -2.75 9.26 3.37
C GLY A 63 -3.67 9.68 4.53
N ASP A 64 -3.29 9.36 5.77
CA ASP A 64 -4.09 9.69 6.96
C ASP A 64 -4.12 11.21 7.20
N HIS A 65 -5.27 11.80 6.88
CA HIS A 65 -5.57 13.19 7.16
C HIS A 65 -6.69 13.23 8.22
N PRO A 66 -6.38 13.60 9.48
CA PRO A 66 -7.29 13.48 10.63
C PRO A 66 -8.65 14.16 10.43
N ASN A 67 -8.67 15.25 9.65
CA ASN A 67 -9.87 16.04 9.38
C ASN A 67 -10.65 15.57 8.14
N ALA A 68 -10.05 14.74 7.27
CA ALA A 68 -10.66 14.30 6.01
C ALA A 68 -11.20 12.87 6.09
N CYS A 69 -10.58 12.02 6.92
CA CYS A 69 -11.06 10.66 7.12
C CYS A 69 -11.01 10.24 8.59
N LYS A 70 -12.18 9.91 9.15
CA LYS A 70 -12.27 9.20 10.42
C LYS A 70 -12.03 7.71 10.18
N ILE A 71 -10.90 7.21 10.65
CA ILE A 71 -10.59 5.77 10.62
C ILE A 71 -11.62 5.01 11.46
N ILE A 72 -12.20 3.97 10.88
CA ILE A 72 -13.19 3.11 11.54
C ILE A 72 -12.69 1.66 11.70
N GLU A 73 -11.73 1.24 10.89
CA GLU A 73 -11.21 -0.13 10.89
C GLU A 73 -9.76 -0.15 10.40
N GLU A 74 -8.96 -1.07 10.93
CA GLU A 74 -7.59 -1.32 10.47
C GLU A 74 -7.40 -2.82 10.17
N ILE A 75 -6.93 -3.13 8.96
CA ILE A 75 -6.71 -4.51 8.52
C ILE A 75 -5.23 -4.68 8.18
N ARG A 76 -4.58 -5.67 8.80
CA ARG A 76 -3.24 -6.09 8.38
C ARG A 76 -3.35 -7.19 7.34
N ILE A 77 -2.60 -7.04 6.26
CA ILE A 77 -2.50 -8.02 5.17
C ILE A 77 -1.04 -8.42 5.01
N GLY A 78 -0.79 -9.72 5.07
CA GLY A 78 0.50 -10.33 4.82
C GLY A 78 0.43 -11.83 5.12
N PRO A 79 1.38 -12.62 4.63
CA PRO A 79 1.55 -13.99 5.07
C PRO A 79 2.02 -13.97 6.53
N PHE A 80 1.17 -14.42 7.44
CA PHE A 80 1.44 -14.44 8.87
C PHE A 80 2.03 -15.79 9.28
N GLY A 81 3.20 -15.77 9.92
CA GLY A 81 3.91 -16.97 10.36
C GLY A 81 5.26 -16.61 10.98
N ASN A 82 6.01 -17.62 11.45
CA ASN A 82 7.29 -17.43 12.15
C ASN A 82 8.45 -16.99 11.25
N HIS A 83 8.23 -16.89 9.93
CA HIS A 83 9.28 -16.63 8.96
C HIS A 83 8.85 -15.54 7.99
N ASN A 84 9.62 -14.45 7.91
CA ASN A 84 9.45 -13.35 6.95
C ASN A 84 9.88 -13.79 5.54
N GLU A 85 9.53 -15.00 5.11
CA GLU A 85 9.98 -15.63 3.87
C GLU A 85 9.15 -15.20 2.65
N PHE A 86 8.39 -14.12 2.77
CA PHE A 86 7.55 -13.64 1.67
C PHE A 86 7.73 -12.15 1.49
N ARG A 87 7.81 -11.73 0.24
CA ARG A 87 7.81 -10.34 -0.16
C ARG A 87 6.53 -9.99 -0.91
N LEU A 88 6.11 -8.74 -0.80
CA LEU A 88 5.12 -8.16 -1.69
C LEU A 88 5.71 -8.10 -3.11
N SER A 89 5.11 -8.82 -4.05
CA SER A 89 5.53 -8.89 -5.45
C SER A 89 4.62 -8.11 -6.39
N GLY A 90 3.45 -7.70 -5.93
CA GLY A 90 2.53 -6.92 -6.73
C GLY A 90 1.40 -6.30 -5.95
N ILE A 91 0.89 -5.19 -6.47
CA ILE A 91 -0.30 -4.51 -5.96
C ILE A 91 -1.21 -4.28 -7.16
N ILE A 92 -2.46 -4.68 -7.02
CA ILE A 92 -3.52 -4.30 -7.95
C ILE A 92 -4.62 -3.60 -7.19
N GLY A 93 -5.40 -2.82 -7.90
CA GLY A 93 -6.55 -2.15 -7.31
C GLY A 93 -7.25 -1.30 -8.34
N GLY A 94 -8.26 -0.61 -7.87
CA GLY A 94 -9.02 0.33 -8.66
C GLY A 94 -9.45 1.49 -7.80
N GLY A 95 -9.61 2.63 -8.46
CA GLY A 95 -10.13 3.78 -7.77
C GLY A 95 -11.66 3.78 -7.74
N GLY A 96 -12.21 4.70 -6.95
CA GLY A 96 -13.63 4.96 -6.87
C GLY A 96 -13.87 6.39 -6.40
N LYS A 97 -15.05 6.90 -6.76
CA LYS A 97 -15.51 8.24 -6.37
C LYS A 97 -16.43 8.12 -5.16
N ILE A 98 -16.23 8.97 -4.15
CA ILE A 98 -17.29 9.23 -3.18
C ILE A 98 -18.28 10.19 -3.84
N ILE A 99 -19.57 9.84 -3.79
CA ILE A 99 -20.65 10.71 -4.25
C ILE A 99 -20.67 11.99 -3.40
N GLY A 100 -20.52 13.15 -4.03
CA GLY A 100 -20.76 14.46 -3.39
C GLY A 100 -19.52 15.33 -3.14
N ASN A 101 -18.30 14.89 -3.47
CA ASN A 101 -17.09 15.72 -3.39
C ASN A 101 -16.21 15.56 -4.65
N ASP A 102 -15.77 16.67 -5.23
CA ASP A 102 -14.91 16.75 -6.44
C ASP A 102 -13.43 16.38 -6.21
N HIS A 103 -13.12 15.60 -5.17
CA HIS A 103 -11.75 15.28 -4.76
C HIS A 103 -11.05 14.20 -5.61
N GLY A 104 -11.53 13.94 -6.82
CA GLY A 104 -10.95 12.93 -7.72
C GLY A 104 -11.26 11.49 -7.32
N GLU A 105 -10.49 10.56 -7.88
CA GLU A 105 -10.66 9.11 -7.70
C GLU A 105 -9.72 8.57 -6.59
N ASN A 106 -10.30 8.14 -5.47
CA ASN A 106 -9.57 7.55 -4.34
C ASN A 106 -9.38 6.05 -4.54
N VAL A 107 -8.46 5.40 -3.80
CA VAL A 107 -8.34 3.92 -3.85
C VAL A 107 -9.56 3.29 -3.17
N ALA A 108 -10.39 2.59 -3.95
CA ALA A 108 -11.64 1.99 -3.47
C ALA A 108 -11.50 0.50 -3.16
N HIS A 109 -10.66 -0.21 -3.92
CA HIS A 109 -10.27 -1.59 -3.63
C HIS A 109 -8.80 -1.81 -3.98
N ILE A 110 -8.17 -2.70 -3.22
CA ILE A 110 -6.76 -3.01 -3.35
C ILE A 110 -6.55 -4.49 -3.01
N ALA A 111 -5.64 -5.15 -3.73
CA ALA A 111 -5.20 -6.50 -3.46
C ALA A 111 -3.68 -6.57 -3.57
N PHE A 112 -3.11 -7.49 -2.80
CA PHE A 112 -1.67 -7.65 -2.64
C PHE A 112 -1.28 -9.07 -3.04
N TYR A 113 -0.22 -9.18 -3.83
CA TYR A 113 0.40 -10.45 -4.18
C TYR A 113 1.67 -10.60 -3.36
N PHE A 114 1.79 -11.74 -2.68
CA PHE A 114 2.99 -12.11 -1.95
C PHE A 114 3.66 -13.30 -2.63
N GLN A 115 4.97 -13.24 -2.73
CA GLN A 115 5.81 -14.29 -3.31
C GLN A 115 6.82 -14.76 -2.28
N TYR A 116 7.00 -16.07 -2.20
CA TYR A 116 8.04 -16.67 -1.38
C TYR A 116 9.43 -16.22 -1.84
N VAL A 117 10.27 -15.80 -0.90
CA VAL A 117 11.68 -15.49 -1.11
C VAL A 117 12.43 -16.75 -0.69
N GLN A 118 12.94 -17.49 -1.67
CA GLN A 118 13.76 -18.66 -1.38
C GLN A 118 15.10 -18.18 -0.82
N ASP A 119 15.49 -18.68 0.36
CA ASP A 119 16.85 -18.52 0.86
C ASP A 119 17.83 -18.93 -0.25
N ILE A 120 18.65 -17.98 -0.72
CA ILE A 120 19.75 -18.26 -1.65
C ILE A 120 20.93 -18.81 -0.86
#